data_AF-A0A5A8TSV8-F1
#
_entry.id   AF-A0A5A8TSV8-F1
#
_cell.length_a   1.000
_cell.length_b   1.000
_cell.length_c   1.000
_cell.angle_alpha   90.00
_cell.angle_beta   90.00
_cell.angle_gamma   90.00
#
_symmetry.space_group_name_H-M   'P 1'
#
loop_
_entity.id
_entity.type
_entity.pdbx_description
1 polymer ?
#
loop_
_entity_poly.entity_id
_entity_poly.type
_entity_poly.pdbx_seq_one_letter_code
_entity_poly.pdbx_strand_id
1 'polypeptide(L)'
;MAKIKDIPKVDRPRERLLKKGSDAISKTDLLAILLGSGIKGVNVQSLAKTIITKFNQDFLNISVEDLLKIKGIGQAKALQIYSAIALIKRFYQEKNSNDLIIKNVQNVLTLAFDIRDKKKEYLICLHLDSRNALIKKETLSIGLLDKSLIHPREIFSSALENKAASIILIHNHP
;
A
#
# COMPACT_ATOMS: atom_id res chain seq x y z
N MET A 1 7.50 25.08 -19.57
CA MET A 1 7.93 24.09 -18.56
C MET A 1 9.06 23.25 -19.15
N ALA A 2 10.16 23.08 -18.42
CA ALA A 2 11.37 22.43 -18.93
C ALA A 2 11.10 20.98 -19.41
N LYS A 3 11.68 20.60 -20.54
CA LYS A 3 11.70 19.22 -21.04
C LYS A 3 12.71 18.43 -20.21
N ILE A 4 12.54 17.10 -20.12
CA ILE A 4 13.51 16.23 -19.41
C ILE A 4 14.94 16.41 -19.93
N LYS A 5 15.07 16.76 -21.22
CA LYS A 5 16.37 17.03 -21.84
C LYS A 5 17.09 18.23 -21.22
N ASP A 6 16.34 19.17 -20.66
CA ASP A 6 16.82 20.42 -20.06
C ASP A 6 17.25 20.22 -18.60
N ILE A 7 16.92 19.06 -18.01
CA ILE A 7 17.41 18.65 -16.68
C ILE A 7 18.82 18.05 -16.86
N PRO A 8 19.81 18.47 -16.04
CA PRO A 8 21.13 17.86 -16.01
C PRO A 8 21.01 16.33 -15.93
N LYS A 9 21.81 15.59 -16.71
CA LYS A 9 21.71 14.12 -16.77
C LYS A 9 21.69 13.48 -15.38
N VAL A 10 22.50 14.01 -14.46
CA VAL A 10 22.61 13.52 -13.07
C VAL A 10 21.36 13.72 -12.23
N ASP A 11 20.50 14.68 -12.60
CA ASP A 11 19.28 15.04 -11.88
C ASP A 11 18.02 14.44 -12.51
N ARG A 12 18.16 13.77 -13.65
CA ARG A 12 17.07 13.06 -14.30
C ARG A 12 16.63 11.86 -13.45
N PRO A 13 15.33 11.53 -13.43
CA PRO A 13 14.81 10.50 -12.54
C PRO A 13 15.49 9.13 -12.65
N ARG A 14 15.76 8.64 -13.87
CA ARG A 14 16.35 7.30 -14.07
C ARG A 14 17.80 7.25 -13.56
N GLU A 15 18.56 8.28 -13.87
CA GLU A 15 19.95 8.43 -13.52
C GLU A 15 20.13 8.60 -12.00
N ARG A 16 19.25 9.38 -11.37
CA ARG A 16 19.18 9.47 -9.91
C ARG A 16 18.84 8.13 -9.27
N LEU A 17 17.87 7.38 -9.83
CA LEU A 17 17.46 6.08 -9.29
C LEU A 17 18.63 5.09 -9.35
N LEU A 18 19.37 5.06 -10.46
CA LEU A 18 20.56 4.22 -10.62
C LEU A 18 21.69 4.60 -9.65
N LYS A 19 21.92 5.90 -9.42
CA LYS A 19 23.05 6.37 -8.59
C LYS A 19 22.77 6.36 -7.10
N LYS A 20 21.54 6.68 -6.68
CA LYS A 20 21.18 6.94 -5.27
C LYS A 20 20.14 5.98 -4.71
N GLY A 21 19.61 5.05 -5.52
CA GLY A 21 18.58 4.11 -5.10
C GLY A 21 17.18 4.72 -5.01
N SER A 22 16.21 3.89 -4.64
CA SER A 22 14.78 4.26 -4.57
C SER A 22 14.48 5.33 -3.53
N ASP A 23 15.22 5.37 -2.43
CA ASP A 23 14.96 6.26 -1.30
C ASP A 23 15.21 7.73 -1.63
N ALA A 24 16.01 7.99 -2.66
CA ALA A 24 16.32 9.32 -3.16
C ALA A 24 15.34 9.83 -4.23
N ILE A 25 14.27 9.10 -4.53
CA ILE A 25 13.34 9.35 -5.64
C ILE A 25 11.93 9.60 -5.11
N SER A 26 11.25 10.62 -5.64
CA SER A 26 9.87 10.92 -5.25
C SER A 26 8.87 9.93 -5.87
N LYS A 27 7.66 9.79 -5.30
CA LYS A 27 6.57 9.00 -5.89
C LYS A 27 6.26 9.42 -7.34
N THR A 28 6.29 10.73 -7.59
CA THR A 28 6.10 11.31 -8.93
C THR A 28 7.19 10.87 -9.90
N ASP A 29 8.45 10.90 -9.46
CA ASP A 29 9.57 10.46 -10.30
C ASP A 29 9.54 8.96 -10.56
N LEU A 30 9.21 8.13 -9.57
CA LEU A 30 9.03 6.68 -9.76
C LEU A 30 7.95 6.39 -10.80
N LEU A 31 6.79 7.05 -10.70
CA LEU A 31 5.72 6.87 -11.67
C LEU A 31 6.11 7.40 -13.06
N ALA A 32 6.87 8.50 -13.13
CA ALA A 32 7.37 9.03 -14.39
C ALA A 32 8.36 8.07 -15.08
N ILE A 33 9.23 7.42 -14.31
CA ILE A 33 10.14 6.38 -14.80
C ILE A 33 9.34 5.21 -15.35
N LEU A 34 8.35 4.73 -14.59
CA LEU A 34 7.47 3.62 -14.98
C LEU A 34 6.76 3.94 -16.31
N LEU A 35 6.11 5.10 -16.41
CA LEU A 35 5.39 5.51 -17.61
C LEU A 35 6.28 5.67 -18.85
N GLY A 36 7.56 5.98 -18.65
CA GLY A 36 8.62 6.12 -19.66
C GLY A 36 8.49 7.32 -20.60
N SER A 37 7.27 7.72 -20.94
CA SER A 37 6.96 8.82 -21.85
C SER A 37 5.68 9.56 -21.44
N GLY A 38 5.58 10.82 -21.86
CA GLY A 38 4.39 11.64 -21.66
C GLY A 38 3.30 11.30 -22.67
N ILE A 39 2.36 12.23 -22.81
CA ILE A 39 1.31 12.20 -23.83
C ILE A 39 1.44 13.46 -24.69
N LYS A 40 0.68 13.54 -25.79
CA LYS A 40 0.72 14.72 -26.66
C LYS A 40 0.41 15.98 -25.84
N GLY A 41 1.35 16.93 -25.81
CA GLY A 41 1.21 18.20 -25.10
C GLY A 41 1.51 18.16 -23.59
N VAL A 42 1.74 16.99 -22.98
CA VAL A 42 2.04 16.88 -21.53
C VAL A 42 3.26 15.97 -21.34
N ASN A 43 4.31 16.50 -20.71
CA ASN A 43 5.49 15.71 -20.41
C ASN A 43 5.21 14.65 -19.32
N VAL A 44 6.05 13.63 -19.24
CA VAL A 44 5.83 12.50 -18.33
C VAL A 44 5.86 12.87 -16.85
N GLN A 45 6.66 13.88 -16.44
CA GLN A 45 6.71 14.34 -15.05
C GLN A 45 5.41 15.03 -14.65
N SER A 46 4.87 15.91 -15.50
CA SER A 46 3.59 16.57 -15.27
C SER A 46 2.45 15.56 -15.24
N LEU A 47 2.44 14.59 -16.17
CA LEU A 47 1.45 13.51 -16.18
C LEU A 47 1.51 12.68 -14.89
N ALA A 48 2.71 12.24 -14.49
CA ALA A 48 2.89 11.49 -13.25
C ALA A 48 2.44 12.29 -12.03
N LYS A 49 2.75 13.60 -11.98
CA LYS A 49 2.31 14.49 -10.91
C LYS A 49 0.79 14.57 -10.86
N THR A 50 0.12 14.75 -12.00
CA THR A 50 -1.35 14.76 -12.07
C THR A 50 -1.96 13.48 -11.52
N ILE A 51 -1.43 12.30 -11.87
CA ILE A 51 -1.94 11.02 -11.38
C ILE A 51 -1.72 10.90 -9.87
N ILE A 52 -0.50 11.17 -9.38
CA ILE A 52 -0.16 11.07 -7.95
C ILE A 52 -1.01 12.03 -7.12
N THR A 53 -1.19 13.28 -7.57
CA THR A 53 -2.01 14.26 -6.85
C THR A 53 -3.50 13.89 -6.88
N LYS A 54 -4.01 13.39 -8.02
CA LYS A 54 -5.43 13.05 -8.18
C LYS A 54 -5.86 11.90 -7.26
N PHE A 55 -5.05 10.86 -7.14
CA PHE A 55 -5.42 9.66 -6.37
C PHE A 55 -4.79 9.61 -4.99
N ASN A 56 -3.65 10.28 -4.75
CA ASN A 56 -2.99 10.43 -3.46
C ASN A 56 -2.97 9.16 -2.59
N GLN A 57 -3.83 9.08 -1.55
CA GLN A 57 -3.91 7.95 -0.63
C GLN A 57 -4.58 6.72 -1.25
N ASP A 58 -5.49 6.93 -2.20
CA ASP A 58 -6.21 5.89 -2.92
C ASP A 58 -5.41 5.28 -4.07
N PHE A 59 -4.14 5.67 -4.26
CA PHE A 59 -3.33 5.25 -5.40
C PHE A 59 -3.24 3.73 -5.57
N LEU A 60 -3.18 2.98 -4.46
CA LEU A 60 -3.14 1.52 -4.52
C LEU A 60 -4.48 0.88 -4.89
N ASN A 61 -5.59 1.61 -4.84
CA ASN A 61 -6.94 1.10 -5.09
C ASN A 61 -7.53 1.57 -6.42
N ILE A 62 -6.71 2.21 -7.28
CA ILE A 62 -7.12 2.69 -8.59
C ILE A 62 -7.57 1.53 -9.50
N SER A 63 -8.69 1.72 -10.19
CA SER A 63 -9.16 0.83 -11.26
C SER A 63 -8.61 1.23 -12.65
N VAL A 64 -8.68 0.33 -13.62
CA VAL A 64 -8.30 0.65 -15.01
C VAL A 64 -9.21 1.76 -15.56
N GLU A 65 -10.50 1.71 -15.23
CA GLU A 65 -11.52 2.69 -15.63
C GLU A 65 -11.18 4.09 -15.11
N ASP A 66 -10.66 4.21 -13.90
CA ASP A 66 -10.25 5.50 -13.33
C ASP A 66 -9.05 6.11 -14.05
N LEU A 67 -8.11 5.27 -14.49
CA LEU A 67 -6.95 5.70 -15.28
C LEU A 67 -7.36 6.16 -16.68
N LEU A 68 -8.31 5.44 -17.32
CA LEU A 68 -8.83 5.79 -18.64
C LEU A 68 -9.59 7.13 -18.65
N LYS A 69 -10.14 7.58 -17.51
CA LYS A 69 -10.74 8.92 -17.37
C LYS A 69 -9.70 10.06 -17.44
N ILE A 70 -8.41 9.76 -17.36
CA ILE A 70 -7.35 10.79 -17.46
C ILE A 70 -7.05 11.05 -18.93
N LYS A 71 -7.25 12.30 -19.36
CA LYS A 71 -7.04 12.73 -20.74
C LYS A 71 -5.65 12.30 -21.24
N GLY A 72 -5.64 11.49 -22.30
CA GLY A 72 -4.43 11.02 -22.97
C GLY A 72 -3.83 9.72 -22.40
N ILE A 73 -4.35 9.18 -21.31
CA ILE A 73 -4.00 7.82 -20.87
C ILE A 73 -4.86 6.82 -21.64
N GLY A 74 -4.24 6.13 -22.60
CA GLY A 74 -4.85 4.98 -23.27
C GLY A 74 -4.65 3.67 -22.49
N GLN A 75 -5.26 2.60 -22.99
CA GLN A 75 -5.24 1.27 -22.37
C GLN A 75 -3.84 0.78 -22.00
N ALA A 76 -2.84 0.96 -22.87
CA ALA A 76 -1.48 0.49 -22.61
C ALA A 76 -0.87 1.11 -21.33
N LYS A 77 -0.96 2.43 -21.16
CA LYS A 77 -0.44 3.12 -19.97
C LYS A 77 -1.29 2.84 -18.73
N ALA A 78 -2.60 2.68 -18.90
CA ALA A 78 -3.51 2.31 -17.80
C ALA A 78 -3.16 0.92 -17.25
N LEU A 79 -3.04 -0.08 -18.12
CA LEU A 79 -2.65 -1.45 -17.75
C LEU A 79 -1.24 -1.51 -17.16
N GLN A 80 -0.32 -0.67 -17.64
CA GLN A 80 1.02 -0.60 -17.08
C GLN A 80 1.03 -0.19 -15.60
N ILE A 81 0.27 0.86 -15.25
CA ILE A 81 0.14 1.32 -13.86
C ILE A 81 -0.61 0.28 -13.02
N TYR A 82 -1.75 -0.18 -13.52
CA TYR A 82 -2.60 -1.13 -12.82
C TYR A 82 -1.86 -2.44 -12.53
N SER A 83 -1.14 -2.99 -13.51
CA SER A 83 -0.35 -4.20 -13.35
C SER A 83 0.77 -4.03 -12.32
N ALA A 84 1.43 -2.87 -12.27
CA ALA A 84 2.45 -2.60 -11.26
C ALA A 84 1.84 -2.60 -9.83
N ILE A 85 0.68 -1.97 -9.65
CA ILE A 85 -0.05 -1.95 -8.38
C ILE A 85 -0.49 -3.37 -7.99
N ALA A 86 -1.08 -4.11 -8.93
CA ALA A 86 -1.54 -5.48 -8.70
C ALA A 86 -0.39 -6.42 -8.33
N LEU A 87 0.76 -6.29 -8.98
CA LEU A 87 1.96 -7.06 -8.67
C LEU A 87 2.46 -6.78 -7.25
N ILE A 88 2.54 -5.50 -6.88
CA ILE A 88 2.89 -5.10 -5.52
C ILE A 88 1.91 -5.71 -4.51
N LYS A 89 0.60 -5.60 -4.75
CA LYS A 89 -0.43 -6.19 -3.89
C LYS A 89 -0.26 -7.71 -3.74
N ARG A 90 0.07 -8.44 -4.80
CA ARG A 90 0.33 -9.89 -4.75
C ARG A 90 1.54 -10.21 -3.88
N PHE A 91 2.67 -9.52 -4.05
CA PHE A 91 3.84 -9.74 -3.18
C PHE A 91 3.57 -9.41 -1.71
N TYR A 92 2.74 -8.39 -1.43
CA TYR A 92 2.30 -8.11 -0.06
C TYR A 92 1.36 -9.19 0.50
N GLN A 93 0.46 -9.73 -0.33
CA GLN A 93 -0.43 -10.83 0.05
C GLN A 93 0.33 -12.14 0.26
N GLU A 94 1.30 -12.46 -0.59
CA GLU A 94 2.14 -13.65 -0.49
C GLU A 94 3.06 -13.63 0.75
N LYS A 95 3.56 -12.45 1.14
CA LYS A 95 4.30 -12.30 2.41
C LYS A 95 3.47 -12.54 3.66
N ASN A 96 2.15 -12.38 3.58
CA ASN A 96 1.25 -12.66 4.70
C ASN A 96 0.98 -14.17 4.88
N SER A 97 1.49 -15.02 3.99
CA SER A 97 1.15 -16.44 3.97
C SER A 97 1.98 -17.31 4.90
N ASN A 98 3.20 -16.92 5.37
CA ASN A 98 3.97 -17.74 6.33
C ASN A 98 5.21 -17.12 7.04
N ASP A 99 5.71 -15.91 6.71
CA ASP A 99 7.02 -15.42 7.24
C ASP A 99 7.05 -13.95 7.70
N LEU A 100 5.89 -13.33 7.94
CA LEU A 100 5.88 -11.94 8.38
C LEU A 100 6.25 -11.82 9.86
N ILE A 101 7.55 -11.68 10.15
CA ILE A 101 8.07 -11.42 11.49
C ILE A 101 7.80 -9.96 11.89
N ILE A 102 7.03 -9.76 12.96
CA ILE A 102 6.75 -8.45 13.54
C ILE A 102 7.97 -7.97 14.33
N LYS A 103 8.69 -6.98 13.80
CA LYS A 103 9.87 -6.39 14.46
C LYS A 103 9.61 -4.99 15.01
N ASN A 104 8.60 -4.30 14.50
CA ASN A 104 8.27 -2.92 14.87
C ASN A 104 6.80 -2.61 14.59
N VAL A 105 6.37 -1.43 15.06
CA VAL A 105 4.98 -0.96 14.88
C VAL A 105 4.61 -0.76 13.40
N GLN A 106 5.56 -0.43 12.52
CA GLN A 106 5.30 -0.27 11.09
C GLN A 106 4.85 -1.57 10.42
N ASN A 107 5.37 -2.74 10.85
CA ASN A 107 4.88 -4.03 10.38
C ASN A 107 3.42 -4.24 10.76
N VAL A 108 3.06 -3.90 12.01
CA VAL A 108 1.69 -3.96 12.52
C VAL A 108 0.75 -3.03 11.74
N LEU A 109 1.16 -1.78 11.51
CA LEU A 109 0.38 -0.79 10.76
C LEU A 109 0.14 -1.21 9.29
N THR A 110 1.10 -1.90 8.68
CA THR A 110 0.94 -2.43 7.32
C THR A 110 -0.17 -3.48 7.25
N LEU A 111 -0.28 -4.31 8.30
CA LEU A 111 -1.33 -5.32 8.42
C LEU A 111 -2.71 -4.73 8.74
N ALA A 112 -2.76 -3.54 9.32
CA ALA A 112 -4.01 -2.85 9.68
C ALA A 112 -4.52 -1.87 8.61
N PHE A 113 -3.81 -1.76 7.48
CA PHE A 113 -4.09 -0.74 6.47
C PHE A 113 -5.50 -0.85 5.87
N ASP A 114 -6.05 -2.06 5.78
CA ASP A 114 -7.37 -2.37 5.24
C ASP A 114 -8.55 -1.89 6.12
N ILE A 115 -8.31 -1.68 7.42
CA ILE A 115 -9.34 -1.15 8.34
C ILE A 115 -9.21 0.35 8.63
N ARG A 116 -8.11 0.98 8.20
CA ARG A 116 -7.79 2.38 8.50
C ARG A 116 -8.94 3.35 8.21
N ASP A 117 -9.53 3.25 7.03
CA ASP A 117 -10.55 4.21 6.54
C ASP A 117 -11.97 3.64 6.64
N LYS A 118 -12.18 2.60 7.44
CA LYS A 118 -13.50 2.00 7.64
C LYS A 118 -14.34 2.86 8.58
N LYS A 119 -15.59 3.12 8.19
CA LYS A 119 -16.58 3.88 8.98
C LYS A 119 -17.14 3.13 10.20
N LYS A 120 -16.74 1.88 10.40
CA LYS A 120 -17.11 1.05 11.57
C LYS A 120 -15.83 0.73 12.32
N GLU A 121 -15.93 0.54 13.63
CA GLU A 121 -14.82 0.04 14.45
C GLU A 121 -14.58 -1.43 14.15
N TYR A 122 -13.37 -1.79 13.75
CA TYR A 122 -12.89 -3.15 13.64
C TYR A 122 -11.91 -3.41 14.78
N LEU A 123 -12.06 -4.55 15.45
CA LEU A 123 -11.04 -5.08 16.33
C LEU A 123 -10.41 -6.30 15.67
N ILE A 124 -9.10 -6.25 15.45
CA ILE A 124 -8.30 -7.29 14.83
C ILE A 124 -7.33 -7.86 15.86
N CYS A 125 -7.16 -9.18 15.84
CA CYS A 125 -6.10 -9.89 16.54
C CYS A 125 -5.07 -10.43 15.53
N LEU A 126 -3.80 -10.13 15.78
CA LEU A 126 -2.67 -10.80 15.14
C LEU A 126 -2.15 -11.88 16.07
N HIS A 127 -2.24 -13.12 15.62
CA HIS A 127 -1.72 -14.30 16.32
C HIS A 127 -0.27 -14.53 15.89
N LEU A 128 0.66 -14.62 16.85
CA LEU A 128 2.10 -14.70 16.57
C LEU A 128 2.75 -15.97 17.13
N ASP A 129 3.76 -16.50 16.44
CA ASP A 129 4.61 -17.59 16.94
C ASP A 129 5.70 -17.07 17.91
N SER A 130 6.51 -17.98 18.47
CA SER A 130 7.59 -17.64 19.41
C SER A 130 8.71 -16.79 18.80
N ARG A 131 8.74 -16.61 17.47
CA ARG A 131 9.67 -15.75 16.74
C ARG A 131 9.01 -14.43 16.32
N ASN A 132 7.82 -14.13 16.82
CA ASN A 132 6.95 -13.03 16.41
C ASN A 132 6.51 -13.10 14.94
N ALA A 133 6.53 -14.28 14.30
CA ALA A 133 5.98 -14.45 12.97
C ALA A 133 4.45 -14.51 13.02
N LEU A 134 3.80 -13.81 12.10
CA LEU A 134 2.35 -13.81 11.97
C LEU A 134 1.84 -15.20 11.56
N ILE A 135 1.08 -15.84 12.46
CA ILE A 135 0.35 -17.08 12.22
C ILE A 135 -0.96 -16.78 11.50
N LYS A 136 -1.73 -15.83 12.04
CA LYS A 136 -3.07 -15.49 11.55
C LYS A 136 -3.42 -14.05 11.89
N LYS A 137 -4.05 -13.36 10.95
CA LYS A 137 -4.78 -12.11 11.19
C LYS A 137 -6.27 -12.42 11.23
N GLU A 138 -6.95 -12.02 12.28
CA GLU A 138 -8.36 -12.33 12.51
C GLU A 138 -9.14 -11.09 12.95
N THR A 139 -10.30 -10.88 12.36
CA THR A 139 -11.26 -9.88 12.83
C THR A 139 -12.08 -10.47 13.95
N LEU A 140 -11.88 -9.99 15.18
CA LEU A 140 -12.59 -10.45 16.37
C LEU A 140 -13.97 -9.81 16.52
N SER A 141 -14.10 -8.55 16.10
CA SER A 141 -15.34 -7.80 16.23
C SER A 141 -15.44 -6.71 15.19
N ILE A 142 -16.66 -6.42 14.76
CA ILE A 142 -17.03 -5.25 13.96
C ILE A 142 -18.13 -4.53 14.74
N GLY A 143 -17.76 -3.45 15.41
CA GLY A 143 -18.66 -2.66 16.26
C GLY A 143 -19.46 -1.60 15.50
N LEU A 144 -20.31 -0.90 16.27
CA LEU A 144 -20.86 0.41 15.93
C LEU A 144 -19.97 1.50 16.57
N LEU A 145 -20.33 2.78 16.38
CA LEU A 145 -19.49 3.99 16.53
C LEU A 145 -18.68 4.14 17.83
N ASP A 146 -18.99 3.41 18.90
CA ASP A 146 -18.62 3.80 20.26
C ASP A 146 -18.17 2.66 21.19
N LYS A 147 -18.37 1.37 20.86
CA LYS A 147 -17.82 0.22 21.62
C LYS A 147 -17.66 -1.06 20.79
N SER A 148 -16.52 -1.73 20.93
CA SER A 148 -16.34 -3.16 20.61
C SER A 148 -16.48 -4.01 21.89
N LEU A 149 -17.59 -4.75 22.00
CA LEU A 149 -17.82 -5.70 23.10
C LEU A 149 -17.13 -7.03 22.79
N ILE A 150 -15.83 -7.12 23.09
CA ILE A 150 -15.11 -8.41 23.05
C ILE A 150 -14.84 -8.87 24.49
N HIS A 151 -15.17 -10.12 24.78
CA HIS A 151 -14.82 -10.72 26.07
C HIS A 151 -13.39 -11.29 25.99
N PRO A 152 -12.51 -11.11 27.00
CA PRO A 152 -11.15 -11.65 26.97
C PRO A 152 -11.09 -13.16 26.65
N ARG A 153 -12.07 -13.93 27.14
CA ARG A 153 -12.25 -15.36 26.79
C ARG A 153 -12.23 -15.60 25.28
N GLU A 154 -12.94 -14.81 24.47
CA GLU A 154 -12.99 -15.00 23.02
C GLU A 154 -11.63 -14.72 22.37
N ILE A 155 -10.92 -13.70 22.86
CA ILE A 155 -9.56 -13.36 22.40
C ILE A 155 -8.59 -14.52 22.67
N PHE A 156 -8.55 -14.99 23.92
CA PHE A 156 -7.61 -16.03 24.35
C PHE A 156 -7.98 -17.42 23.83
N SER A 157 -9.28 -17.74 23.69
CA SER A 157 -9.72 -18.99 23.06
C SER A 157 -9.21 -19.06 21.62
N SER A 158 -9.37 -18.00 20.83
CA SER A 158 -8.82 -17.98 19.47
C SER A 158 -7.28 -18.07 19.47
N ALA A 159 -6.60 -17.36 20.37
CA ALA A 159 -5.15 -17.44 20.48
C ALA A 159 -4.65 -18.87 20.75
N LEU A 160 -5.34 -19.60 21.63
CA LEU A 160 -5.06 -20.99 21.94
C LEU A 160 -5.33 -21.93 20.75
N GLU A 161 -6.44 -21.75 20.05
CA GLU A 161 -6.77 -22.52 18.84
C GLU A 161 -5.71 -22.36 17.74
N ASN A 162 -5.19 -21.14 17.58
CA ASN A 162 -4.13 -20.83 16.62
C ASN A 162 -2.72 -21.16 17.13
N LYS A 163 -2.58 -21.72 18.34
CA LYS A 163 -1.29 -22.04 19.00
C LYS A 163 -0.35 -20.82 19.05
N ALA A 164 -0.91 -19.64 19.29
CA ALA A 164 -0.16 -18.41 19.36
C ALA A 164 0.70 -18.35 20.63
N ALA A 165 1.96 -17.94 20.49
CA ALA A 165 2.84 -17.63 21.62
C ALA A 165 2.58 -16.23 22.18
N SER A 166 2.11 -15.30 21.33
CA SER A 166 1.70 -13.96 21.72
C SER A 166 0.64 -13.42 20.76
N ILE A 167 -0.03 -12.33 21.16
CA ILE A 167 -1.05 -11.65 20.35
C ILE A 167 -0.81 -10.14 20.32
N ILE A 168 -1.21 -9.51 19.21
CA ILE A 168 -1.32 -8.05 19.10
C ILE A 168 -2.76 -7.69 18.74
N LEU A 169 -3.38 -6.81 19.53
CA LEU A 169 -4.70 -6.26 19.24
C LEU A 169 -4.58 -4.92 18.53
N ILE A 170 -5.40 -4.73 17.50
CA ILE A 170 -5.45 -3.51 16.69
C ILE A 170 -6.89 -3.10 16.51
N HIS A 171 -7.17 -1.81 16.64
CA HIS A 171 -8.47 -1.25 16.27
C HIS A 171 -8.33 -0.02 15.38
N ASN A 172 -9.37 0.29 14.61
CA ASN A 172 -9.55 1.59 13.98
C ASN A 172 -10.67 2.36 14.69
N HIS A 173 -10.53 3.68 14.75
CA HIS A 173 -11.62 4.57 15.12
C HIS A 173 -12.13 5.28 13.85
N PRO A 174 -13.44 5.28 13.59
CA PRO A 174 -14.08 5.99 12.47
C PRO A 174 -13.87 7.50 12.47
#